data_AF-A0A2J6QWR3-F1
#
_entry.id   AF-A0A2J6QWR3-F1
#
_cell.length_a   1.000
_cell.length_b   1.000
_cell.length_c   1.000
_cell.angle_alpha   90.00
_cell.angle_beta   90.00
_cell.angle_gamma   90.00
#
_symmetry.space_group_name_H-M   'P 1'
#
loop_
_entity.id
_entity.type
_entity.pdbx_description
1 polymer ?
#
loop_
_entity_poly.entity_id
_entity_poly.type
_entity_poly.pdbx_seq_one_letter_code
_entity_poly.pdbx_strand_id
1 'polypeptide(L)'
;MASSNNRTSTYTQVSTSSDHDRPKSADAKKDMWSSMLDSVASGKRLPEKNILVLGGTTESQKEFLEGLSAEDSRRNQDRQKKQPPIANNFALGYTYHDVLDADHEDILARLSLYLLADPSPSFTPLLQPLLTPQTIPNTLIVVLLDWSQPWFWLRQLRDWIRLLRTLLVSLDEDCKEKMEEVMIGWRDRGRGGNSLDGGGVSSTVESDVSLPLGPGEWEEALGLPLCVVCQNSDRIEVLEKERSWKEEEFDTVLQFLRTILLKHGASLIYTIPSVPSPLQSLIHSSLGIHSLLKRQPLKHNVIDRDKVVVPPNWDSWGKIRVLRDGFDVEAVNKGWSLDIEESHITSPVEAANGTSGYTEDAIPKIPGGAVDAYEEIIRDPSLDALQAASTESNGLKLEVSSTDTQSFLGAQLAVLDKNRQGAEPSGMDSSRLVRGRGATLEGEESIGDEARVNEHIGPVQFNMGGIQVDADDMLQRLKDRQSYQTPEPTTPGTIAPDGGKPQNNEALANFFAGLVNRGGGSATNSPKPARS
;
A
#
# COMPACT_ATOMS: atom_id res chain seq x y z
N MET A 1 -43.11 -10.23 28.41
CA MET A 1 -43.55 -9.82 29.76
C MET A 1 -42.37 -9.92 30.71
N ALA A 2 -42.21 -8.87 31.52
CA ALA A 2 -41.37 -8.72 32.72
C ALA A 2 -39.84 -8.68 32.55
N SER A 3 -39.09 -7.86 33.29
CA SER A 3 -39.33 -6.55 33.93
C SER A 3 -37.97 -6.11 34.50
N SER A 4 -37.68 -4.82 34.40
CA SER A 4 -36.49 -4.14 34.94
C SER A 4 -36.53 -4.07 36.47
N ASN A 5 -35.38 -4.18 37.13
CA ASN A 5 -35.24 -3.91 38.58
C ASN A 5 -34.21 -2.80 38.83
N ASN A 6 -34.71 -1.56 38.97
CA ASN A 6 -34.04 -0.49 39.72
C ASN A 6 -34.37 -0.67 41.20
N ARG A 7 -33.36 -0.59 42.08
CA ARG A 7 -33.57 -0.37 43.52
C ARG A 7 -32.71 0.78 44.01
N THR A 8 -33.37 1.91 44.18
CA THR A 8 -33.03 2.98 45.13
C THR A 8 -33.21 2.48 46.57
N SER A 9 -32.37 2.96 47.49
CA SER A 9 -32.67 2.96 48.92
C SER A 9 -32.17 4.25 49.56
N THR A 10 -33.12 5.04 50.00
CA THR A 10 -32.97 6.21 50.87
C THR A 10 -33.00 5.73 52.31
N TYR A 11 -32.02 6.13 53.13
CA TYR A 11 -32.20 6.15 54.58
C TYR A 11 -31.70 7.49 55.14
N THR A 12 -32.66 8.26 55.62
CA THR A 12 -32.55 9.47 56.44
C THR A 12 -32.10 9.10 57.85
N GLN A 13 -31.12 9.81 58.42
CA GLN A 13 -31.10 10.08 59.85
C GLN A 13 -30.71 11.53 60.18
N VAL A 14 -31.41 11.99 61.21
CA VAL A 14 -31.57 13.32 61.75
C VAL A 14 -30.32 13.78 62.48
N SER A 15 -30.05 15.08 62.38
CA SER A 15 -29.07 15.87 63.12
C SER A 15 -29.46 16.08 64.59
N THR A 16 -28.55 15.82 65.54
CA THR A 16 -28.39 16.61 66.78
C THR A 16 -26.98 16.51 67.37
N SER A 17 -26.51 17.66 67.85
CA SER A 17 -25.52 17.91 68.91
C SER A 17 -24.01 17.93 68.60
N SER A 18 -23.40 18.91 69.27
CA SER A 18 -22.09 19.52 69.16
C SER A 18 -20.99 18.83 69.97
N ASP A 19 -19.74 19.16 69.60
CA ASP A 19 -18.48 19.04 70.35
C ASP A 19 -17.92 17.65 70.68
N HIS A 20 -16.90 17.24 69.91
CA HIS A 20 -15.52 17.16 70.43
C HIS A 20 -14.51 16.77 69.35
N ASP A 21 -13.50 17.63 69.20
CA ASP A 21 -12.26 17.39 68.46
C ASP A 21 -11.55 16.09 68.85
N ARG A 22 -11.35 15.22 67.87
CA ARG A 22 -10.24 14.25 67.87
C ARG A 22 -9.82 13.96 66.43
N PRO A 23 -8.64 14.40 65.97
CA PRO A 23 -8.23 14.14 64.59
C PRO A 23 -7.90 12.65 64.46
N LYS A 24 -8.70 11.91 63.70
CA LYS A 24 -8.38 10.55 63.25
C LYS A 24 -7.21 10.61 62.27
N SER A 25 -6.00 10.69 62.79
CA SER A 25 -4.76 10.75 61.99
C SER A 25 -4.50 9.49 61.14
N ALA A 26 -5.20 8.39 61.41
CA ALA A 26 -5.11 7.15 60.65
C ALA A 26 -5.92 7.20 59.33
N ASP A 27 -7.12 7.79 59.35
CA ASP A 27 -7.97 7.93 58.16
C ASP A 27 -7.38 8.99 57.22
N ALA A 28 -6.88 10.11 57.76
CA ALA A 28 -6.16 11.12 56.97
C ALA A 28 -4.87 10.58 56.33
N LYS A 29 -4.16 9.67 57.00
CA LYS A 29 -3.01 8.98 56.39
C LYS A 29 -3.45 8.04 55.27
N LYS A 30 -4.53 7.28 55.46
CA LYS A 30 -5.05 6.37 54.43
C LYS A 30 -5.50 7.14 53.18
N ASP A 31 -6.14 8.29 53.35
CA ASP A 31 -6.51 9.19 52.26
C ASP A 31 -5.31 9.87 51.59
N MET A 32 -4.24 10.18 52.34
CA MET A 32 -2.99 10.65 51.74
C MET A 32 -2.28 9.56 50.94
N TRP A 33 -2.30 8.31 51.41
CA TRP A 33 -1.69 7.18 50.71
C TRP A 33 -2.51 6.75 49.49
N SER A 34 -3.85 6.80 49.54
CA SER A 34 -4.69 6.59 48.35
C SER A 34 -4.55 7.75 47.36
N SER A 35 -4.50 9.01 47.82
CA SER A 35 -4.26 10.16 46.96
C SER A 35 -2.85 10.17 46.35
N MET A 36 -1.82 9.73 47.08
CA MET A 36 -0.48 9.53 46.52
C MET A 36 -0.45 8.35 45.56
N LEU A 37 -1.13 7.23 45.86
CA LEU A 37 -1.21 6.09 44.95
C LEU A 37 -2.03 6.40 43.70
N ASP A 38 -3.11 7.17 43.80
CA ASP A 38 -3.88 7.68 42.66
C ASP A 38 -3.06 8.72 41.90
N SER A 39 -2.29 9.58 42.56
CA SER A 39 -1.38 10.54 41.91
C SER A 39 -0.19 9.86 41.22
N VAL A 40 0.23 8.69 41.70
CA VAL A 40 1.33 7.89 41.12
C VAL A 40 0.79 6.92 40.06
N ALA A 41 -0.42 6.39 40.22
CA ALA A 41 -1.15 5.61 39.22
C ALA A 41 -1.68 6.50 38.08
N SER A 42 -2.02 7.76 38.38
CA SER A 42 -2.21 8.84 37.41
C SER A 42 -0.90 9.50 37.01
N GLY A 43 0.25 8.98 37.49
CA GLY A 43 1.57 9.47 37.14
C GLY A 43 1.73 9.45 35.63
N LYS A 44 1.82 10.64 35.03
CA LYS A 44 1.92 10.96 33.59
C LYS A 44 1.67 9.75 32.67
N ARG A 45 0.42 9.27 32.58
CA ARG A 45 0.05 8.39 31.46
C ARG A 45 0.33 9.20 30.20
N LEU A 46 1.32 8.76 29.43
CA LEU A 46 1.73 9.46 28.21
C LEU A 46 0.50 9.62 27.31
N PRO A 47 0.27 10.82 26.72
CA PRO A 47 -0.79 10.99 25.75
C PRO A 47 -0.69 9.95 24.64
N GLU A 48 -1.73 9.14 24.47
CA GLU A 48 -1.81 8.13 23.42
C GLU A 48 -2.46 8.73 22.19
N LYS A 49 -1.80 8.59 21.04
CA LYS A 49 -2.25 9.10 19.74
C LYS A 49 -2.19 7.95 18.73
N ASN A 50 -3.15 7.91 17.81
CA ASN A 50 -3.29 6.82 16.86
C ASN A 50 -3.12 7.32 15.42
N ILE A 51 -2.47 6.52 14.58
CA ILE A 51 -2.40 6.74 13.14
C ILE A 51 -2.92 5.50 12.43
N LEU A 52 -3.92 5.67 11.57
CA LEU A 52 -4.36 4.64 10.62
C LEU A 52 -3.62 4.87 9.30
N VAL A 53 -2.61 4.04 9.01
CA VAL A 53 -1.80 4.10 7.79
C VAL A 53 -2.42 3.17 6.75
N LEU A 54 -2.89 3.74 5.65
CA LEU A 54 -3.67 3.06 4.62
C LEU A 54 -2.93 3.12 3.28
N GLY A 55 -2.84 1.99 2.57
CA GLY A 55 -2.18 1.89 1.28
C GLY A 55 -0.68 1.62 1.39
N GLY A 56 -0.01 1.76 0.25
CA GLY A 56 1.41 1.50 0.10
C GLY A 56 1.77 0.01 0.13
N THR A 57 3.07 -0.27 0.06
CA THR A 57 3.63 -1.61 0.20
C THR A 57 4.26 -1.78 1.57
N THR A 58 4.72 -2.99 1.91
CA THR A 58 5.41 -3.20 3.19
C THR A 58 6.68 -2.36 3.30
N GLU A 59 7.33 -2.09 2.17
CA GLU A 59 8.52 -1.26 2.02
C GLU A 59 8.17 0.23 2.15
N SER A 60 7.14 0.70 1.46
CA SER A 60 6.75 2.11 1.51
C SER A 60 6.19 2.49 2.90
N GLN A 61 5.49 1.58 3.57
CA GLN A 61 5.07 1.74 4.97
C GLN A 61 6.26 1.84 5.94
N LYS A 62 7.32 1.04 5.74
CA LYS A 62 8.57 1.15 6.50
C LYS A 62 9.24 2.50 6.27
N GLU A 63 9.33 2.92 5.01
CA GLU A 63 9.90 4.22 4.63
C GLU A 63 9.12 5.37 5.28
N PHE A 64 7.79 5.33 5.29
CA PHE A 64 6.96 6.31 5.98
C PHE A 64 7.28 6.38 7.49
N LEU A 65 7.41 5.22 8.15
CA LEU A 65 7.78 5.14 9.57
C LEU A 65 9.18 5.69 9.85
N GLU A 66 10.14 5.43 8.96
CA GLU A 66 11.48 6.01 9.03
C GLU A 66 11.44 7.52 8.85
N GLY A 67 10.67 8.02 7.88
CA GLY A 67 10.46 9.46 7.66
C GLY A 67 9.83 10.16 8.86
N LEU A 68 8.89 9.49 9.56
CA LEU A 68 8.24 10.01 10.76
C LEU A 68 9.18 10.03 11.99
N SER A 69 10.21 9.18 12.03
CA SER A 69 11.16 9.04 13.16
C SER A 69 12.57 9.61 12.89
N ALA A 70 12.78 10.23 11.72
CA ALA A 70 14.10 10.59 11.22
C ALA A 70 14.84 11.66 12.05
N GLU A 71 14.15 12.62 12.68
CA GLU A 71 14.79 13.64 13.52
C GLU A 71 15.29 13.05 14.86
N ASP A 72 14.52 12.13 15.46
CA ASP A 72 14.87 11.50 16.74
C ASP A 72 16.03 10.51 16.62
N SER A 73 16.16 9.86 15.46
CA SER A 73 17.16 8.81 15.23
C SER A 73 18.57 9.37 14.96
N ARG A 74 18.71 10.59 14.41
CA ARG A 74 20.01 11.16 14.02
C ARG A 74 20.92 11.53 15.20
N ARG A 75 20.37 11.72 16.40
CA ARG A 75 21.14 12.07 17.61
C ARG A 75 21.28 10.91 18.60
N ASN A 76 20.44 9.88 18.51
CA ASN A 76 20.40 8.76 19.45
C ASN A 76 21.26 7.54 19.03
N GLN A 77 22.29 7.73 18.19
CA GLN A 77 23.19 6.63 17.79
C GLN A 77 23.86 5.89 18.97
N ASP A 78 23.88 6.46 20.17
CA ASP A 78 24.46 5.86 21.39
C ASP A 78 23.50 4.93 22.16
N ARG A 79 22.20 4.88 21.85
CA ARG A 79 21.26 3.93 22.46
C ARG A 79 20.55 3.13 21.38
N GLN A 80 21.06 1.93 21.10
CA GLN A 80 20.40 0.91 20.28
C GLN A 80 19.07 0.44 20.91
N LYS A 81 18.05 1.30 20.96
CA LYS A 81 16.68 0.86 21.11
C LYS A 81 16.26 0.29 19.76
N LYS A 82 16.26 -1.04 19.63
CA LYS A 82 15.73 -1.73 18.45
C LYS A 82 14.32 -1.23 18.20
N GLN A 83 14.06 -0.71 17.00
CA GLN A 83 12.71 -0.33 16.59
C GLN A 83 11.80 -1.57 16.69
N PRO A 84 10.57 -1.43 17.20
CA PRO A 84 9.63 -2.53 17.26
C PRO A 84 9.38 -3.08 15.85
N PRO A 85 9.36 -4.42 15.66
CA PRO A 85 9.13 -5.01 14.36
C PRO A 85 7.71 -4.69 13.87
N ILE A 86 7.57 -4.48 12.56
CA ILE A 86 6.28 -4.26 11.91
C ILE A 86 5.70 -5.62 11.53
N ALA A 87 4.47 -5.91 11.97
CA ALA A 87 3.79 -7.17 11.69
C ALA A 87 2.72 -7.01 10.60
N ASN A 88 3.11 -6.79 9.33
CA ASN A 88 2.18 -6.42 8.24
C ASN A 88 1.90 -7.51 7.19
N ASN A 89 2.29 -8.77 7.42
CA ASN A 89 2.23 -9.80 6.37
C ASN A 89 0.87 -10.52 6.23
N PHE A 90 0.03 -10.58 7.27
CA PHE A 90 -1.17 -11.44 7.28
C PHE A 90 -2.40 -10.86 8.02
N ALA A 91 -2.27 -9.67 8.61
CA ALA A 91 -3.32 -9.04 9.40
C ALA A 91 -3.08 -7.52 9.43
N LEU A 92 -3.88 -6.81 10.23
CA LEU A 92 -3.61 -5.41 10.55
C LEU A 92 -2.21 -5.27 11.15
N GLY A 93 -1.34 -4.53 10.47
CA GLY A 93 -0.02 -4.20 10.97
C GLY A 93 -0.11 -3.30 12.19
N TYR A 94 0.79 -3.50 13.15
CA TYR A 94 0.89 -2.64 14.32
C TYR A 94 2.35 -2.35 14.66
N THR A 95 2.60 -1.10 15.01
CA THR A 95 3.85 -0.66 15.64
C THR A 95 3.60 0.58 16.50
N TYR A 96 4.58 1.00 17.28
CA TYR A 96 4.47 2.22 18.09
C TYR A 96 5.80 2.96 18.19
N HIS A 97 5.71 4.26 18.48
CA HIS A 97 6.85 5.16 18.64
C HIS A 97 6.57 6.19 19.75
N ASP A 98 7.56 6.43 20.60
CA ASP A 98 7.51 7.49 21.61
C ASP A 98 8.06 8.79 21.01
N VAL A 99 7.25 9.84 20.96
CA VAL A 99 7.64 11.15 20.41
C VAL A 99 8.36 11.94 21.49
N LEU A 100 9.57 12.41 21.18
CA LEU A 100 10.36 13.23 22.08
C LEU A 100 10.15 14.72 21.81
N ASP A 101 10.40 15.56 22.82
CA ASP A 101 10.48 17.01 22.64
C ASP A 101 11.78 17.41 21.90
N ALA A 102 11.91 18.68 21.52
CA ALA A 102 12.97 19.17 20.65
C ALA A 102 14.39 19.08 21.25
N ASP A 103 14.52 18.92 22.56
CA ASP A 103 15.77 18.62 23.27
C ASP A 103 16.06 17.12 23.38
N HIS A 104 15.10 16.27 22.97
CA HIS A 104 15.10 14.82 23.07
C HIS A 104 15.18 14.26 24.50
N GLU A 105 14.78 15.04 25.51
CA GLU A 105 14.80 14.60 26.91
C GLU A 105 13.42 14.07 27.36
N ASP A 106 12.36 14.83 27.08
CA ASP A 106 11.00 14.52 27.51
C ASP A 106 10.20 13.77 26.43
N ILE A 107 9.40 12.78 26.84
CA ILE A 107 8.44 12.10 25.96
C ILE A 107 7.13 12.90 25.96
N LEU A 108 6.73 13.41 24.79
CA LEU A 108 5.52 14.20 24.60
C LEU A 108 4.26 13.32 24.46
N ALA A 109 4.36 12.22 23.71
CA ALA A 109 3.24 11.34 23.41
C ALA A 109 3.72 9.96 22.94
N ARG A 110 2.85 8.95 23.02
CA ARG A 110 3.02 7.65 22.37
C ARG A 110 2.15 7.57 21.11
N LEU A 111 2.77 7.36 19.96
CA LEU A 111 2.10 7.10 18.69
C LEU A 111 1.90 5.60 18.51
N SER A 112 0.66 5.16 18.40
CA SER A 112 0.26 3.83 17.96
C SER A 112 -0.08 3.88 16.47
N LEU A 113 0.58 3.08 15.65
CA LEU A 113 0.35 3.04 14.20
C LEU A 113 -0.24 1.70 13.80
N TYR A 114 -1.38 1.77 13.10
CA TYR A 114 -2.09 0.61 12.55
C TYR A 114 -1.99 0.66 11.03
N LEU A 115 -1.46 -0.38 10.41
CA LEU A 115 -1.07 -0.39 9.00
C LEU A 115 -1.92 -1.37 8.20
N LEU A 116 -2.49 -0.90 7.09
CA LEU A 116 -3.30 -1.70 6.19
C LEU A 116 -2.93 -1.39 4.73
N ALA A 117 -2.49 -2.41 3.98
CA ALA A 117 -2.04 -2.22 2.60
C ALA A 117 -3.20 -2.13 1.59
N ASP A 118 -4.26 -2.93 1.79
CA ASP A 118 -5.34 -3.08 0.82
C ASP A 118 -6.68 -2.56 1.34
N PRO A 119 -7.49 -1.87 0.52
CA PRO A 119 -8.82 -1.38 0.88
C PRO A 119 -9.87 -2.50 0.88
N SER A 120 -9.55 -3.66 1.46
CA SER A 120 -10.48 -4.79 1.54
C SER A 120 -11.45 -4.63 2.72
N PRO A 121 -12.78 -4.70 2.47
CA PRO A 121 -13.80 -4.64 3.53
C PRO A 121 -13.65 -5.74 4.59
N SER A 122 -12.91 -6.81 4.30
CA SER A 122 -12.61 -7.87 5.28
C SER A 122 -11.82 -7.38 6.49
N PHE A 123 -11.13 -6.24 6.38
CA PHE A 123 -10.37 -5.64 7.47
C PHE A 123 -11.17 -4.61 8.29
N THR A 124 -12.36 -4.21 7.83
CA THR A 124 -13.26 -3.28 8.56
C THR A 124 -13.53 -3.73 10.02
N PRO A 125 -13.79 -5.01 10.31
CA PRO A 125 -13.97 -5.48 11.70
C PRO A 125 -12.72 -5.35 12.59
N LEU A 126 -11.52 -5.23 12.00
CA LEU A 126 -10.28 -5.00 12.75
C LEU A 126 -10.07 -3.52 13.08
N LEU A 127 -10.59 -2.62 12.24
CA LEU A 127 -10.48 -1.17 12.43
C LEU A 127 -11.53 -0.65 13.40
N GLN A 128 -12.75 -1.21 13.36
CA GLN A 128 -13.88 -0.76 14.20
C GLN A 128 -13.54 -0.67 15.70
N PRO A 129 -12.90 -1.68 16.35
CA PRO A 129 -12.59 -1.61 17.78
C PRO A 129 -11.55 -0.55 18.16
N LEU A 130 -10.79 -0.03 17.19
CA LEU A 130 -9.77 1.01 17.41
C LEU A 130 -10.39 2.40 17.53
N LEU A 131 -11.61 2.56 17.00
CA LEU A 131 -12.35 3.80 16.98
C LEU A 131 -13.40 3.78 18.10
N THR A 132 -13.08 4.50 19.16
CA THR A 132 -13.91 4.65 20.36
C THR A 132 -14.07 6.13 20.65
N PRO A 133 -15.05 6.54 21.48
CA PRO A 133 -15.23 7.95 21.82
C PRO A 133 -13.96 8.59 22.42
N GLN A 134 -13.10 7.80 23.08
CA GLN A 134 -11.84 8.27 23.66
C GLN A 134 -10.69 8.35 22.66
N THR A 135 -10.66 7.46 21.67
CA THR A 135 -9.58 7.40 20.67
C THR A 135 -9.82 8.30 19.46
N ILE A 136 -11.08 8.58 19.10
CA ILE A 136 -11.46 9.42 17.95
C ILE A 136 -10.78 10.80 17.96
N PRO A 137 -10.79 11.58 19.06
CA PRO A 137 -10.12 12.89 19.10
C PRO A 137 -8.59 12.82 18.95
N ASN A 138 -8.01 11.62 19.06
CA ASN A 138 -6.58 11.36 19.07
C ASN A 138 -6.13 10.54 17.86
N THR A 139 -6.98 10.38 16.84
CA THR A 139 -6.69 9.53 15.67
C THR A 139 -6.53 10.36 14.40
N LEU A 140 -5.48 10.06 13.62
CA LEU A 140 -5.23 10.63 12.29
C LEU A 140 -5.26 9.52 11.24
N ILE A 141 -5.90 9.78 10.11
CA ILE A 141 -5.86 8.91 8.94
C ILE A 141 -4.72 9.36 8.03
N VAL A 142 -3.88 8.44 7.60
CA VAL A 142 -2.81 8.67 6.63
C VAL A 142 -3.00 7.74 5.44
N VAL A 143 -3.18 8.29 4.24
CA VAL A 143 -3.22 7.50 2.99
C VAL A 143 -1.88 7.66 2.28
N LEU A 144 -1.23 6.53 1.95
CA LEU A 144 0.01 6.47 1.22
C LEU A 144 -0.26 6.26 -0.27
N LEU A 145 0.29 7.16 -1.09
CA LEU A 145 0.29 7.09 -2.55
C LEU A 145 1.73 7.02 -3.05
N ASP A 146 1.95 6.51 -4.27
CA ASP A 146 3.30 6.34 -4.83
C ASP A 146 3.42 7.02 -6.20
N TRP A 147 4.40 7.91 -6.35
CA TRP A 147 4.74 8.59 -7.61
C TRP A 147 5.23 7.65 -8.71
N SER A 148 5.47 6.36 -8.41
CA SER A 148 5.68 5.35 -9.44
C SER A 148 4.42 5.09 -10.29
N GLN A 149 3.22 5.37 -9.76
CA GLN A 149 1.94 5.09 -10.43
C GLN A 149 0.85 6.17 -10.19
N PRO A 150 1.10 7.46 -10.52
CA PRO A 150 0.15 8.55 -10.28
C PRO A 150 -1.23 8.36 -10.92
N TRP A 151 -1.31 7.68 -12.07
CA TRP A 151 -2.58 7.41 -12.77
C TRP A 151 -3.61 6.63 -11.95
N PHE A 152 -3.20 5.90 -10.90
CA PHE A 152 -4.14 5.18 -10.02
C PHE A 152 -4.59 5.97 -8.79
N TRP A 153 -4.01 7.14 -8.52
CA TRP A 153 -4.15 7.81 -7.22
C TRP A 153 -5.58 8.16 -6.84
N LEU A 154 -6.35 8.75 -7.76
CA LEU A 154 -7.72 9.15 -7.44
C LEU A 154 -8.65 7.95 -7.23
N ARG A 155 -8.42 6.86 -7.96
CA ARG A 155 -9.11 5.58 -7.75
C ARG A 155 -8.76 4.99 -6.39
N GLN A 156 -7.47 4.90 -6.05
CA GLN A 156 -7.00 4.40 -4.76
C GLN A 156 -7.57 5.24 -3.60
N LEU A 157 -7.52 6.56 -3.71
CA LEU A 157 -8.05 7.48 -2.71
C LEU A 157 -9.57 7.31 -2.54
N ARG A 158 -10.31 7.13 -3.65
CA ARG A 158 -11.76 6.89 -3.62
C ARG A 158 -12.07 5.61 -2.88
N ASP A 159 -11.36 4.53 -3.18
CA ASP A 159 -11.61 3.21 -2.59
C ASP A 159 -11.35 3.23 -1.08
N TRP A 160 -10.28 3.91 -0.64
CA TRP A 160 -10.02 4.16 0.78
C TRP A 160 -11.10 5.01 1.45
N ILE A 161 -11.52 6.11 0.83
CA ILE A 161 -12.56 6.98 1.39
C ILE A 161 -13.90 6.27 1.47
N ARG A 162 -14.27 5.45 0.47
CA ARG A 162 -15.47 4.61 0.52
C ARG A 162 -15.42 3.64 1.69
N LEU A 163 -14.34 2.86 1.82
CA LEU A 163 -14.17 1.93 2.94
C LEU A 163 -14.24 2.63 4.30
N LEU A 164 -13.62 3.80 4.43
CA LEU A 164 -13.68 4.63 5.63
C LEU A 164 -15.10 5.13 5.89
N ARG A 165 -15.84 5.61 4.88
CA ARG A 165 -17.24 6.03 5.05
C ARG A 165 -18.11 4.87 5.54
N THR A 166 -17.97 3.68 4.94
CA THR A 166 -18.69 2.47 5.41
C THR A 166 -18.37 2.19 6.88
N LEU A 167 -17.09 2.22 7.26
CA LEU A 167 -16.61 1.97 8.62
C LEU A 167 -17.17 3.01 9.60
N LEU A 168 -17.00 4.30 9.32
CA LEU A 168 -17.34 5.39 10.24
C LEU A 168 -18.85 5.53 10.44
N VAL A 169 -19.66 5.26 9.40
CA VAL A 169 -21.13 5.21 9.52
C VAL A 169 -21.58 4.03 10.38
N SER A 170 -20.83 2.93 10.38
CA SER A 170 -21.14 1.73 11.19
C SER A 170 -20.86 1.87 12.68
N LEU A 171 -20.16 2.94 13.10
CA LEU A 171 -19.89 3.23 14.51
C LEU A 171 -21.18 3.62 15.26
N ASP A 172 -21.12 3.49 16.59
CA ASP A 172 -22.17 3.89 17.52
C ASP A 172 -22.33 5.41 17.60
N GLU A 173 -23.45 5.85 18.19
CA GLU A 173 -23.83 7.26 18.24
C GLU A 173 -22.84 8.11 19.04
N ASP A 174 -22.30 7.57 20.14
CA ASP A 174 -21.30 8.26 20.96
C ASP A 174 -20.01 8.55 20.16
N CYS A 175 -19.61 7.63 19.28
CA CYS A 175 -18.49 7.87 18.36
C CYS A 175 -18.82 8.95 17.34
N LYS A 176 -20.05 8.98 16.81
CA LYS A 176 -20.50 9.97 15.83
C LYS A 176 -20.55 11.37 16.42
N GLU A 177 -21.07 11.53 17.64
CA GLU A 177 -21.04 12.80 18.37
C GLU A 177 -19.59 13.30 18.53
N LYS A 178 -18.66 12.41 18.91
CA LYS A 178 -17.24 12.77 19.01
C LYS A 178 -16.60 13.12 17.68
N MET A 179 -16.96 12.45 16.59
CA MET A 179 -16.51 12.82 15.25
C MET A 179 -17.00 14.22 14.86
N GLU A 180 -18.26 14.57 15.15
CA GLU A 180 -18.80 15.91 14.91
C GLU A 180 -18.06 16.98 15.71
N GLU A 181 -17.82 16.77 17.01
CA GLU A 181 -17.01 17.66 17.84
C GLU A 181 -15.61 17.88 17.26
N VAL A 182 -14.95 16.79 16.83
CA VAL A 182 -13.62 16.85 16.19
C VAL A 182 -13.69 17.69 14.92
N MET A 183 -14.66 17.45 14.04
CA MET A 183 -14.80 18.20 12.79
C MET A 183 -15.10 19.69 13.02
N ILE A 184 -15.90 20.05 14.02
CA ILE A 184 -16.13 21.46 14.40
C ILE A 184 -14.80 22.11 14.80
N GLY A 185 -14.05 21.49 15.72
CA GLY A 185 -12.77 22.01 16.16
C GLY A 185 -11.73 22.13 15.04
N TRP A 186 -11.76 21.22 14.07
CA TRP A 186 -10.81 21.20 12.95
C TRP A 186 -11.07 22.28 11.88
N ARG A 187 -12.29 22.80 11.75
CA ARG A 187 -12.60 23.88 10.78
C ARG A 187 -11.80 25.17 11.04
N ASP A 188 -11.45 25.43 12.29
CA ASP A 188 -10.73 26.64 12.73
C ASP A 188 -9.23 26.43 13.01
N ARG A 189 -8.75 25.18 13.11
CA ARG A 189 -7.32 24.88 13.36
C ARG A 189 -6.44 25.33 12.21
N GLY A 190 -5.36 26.06 12.48
CA GLY A 190 -4.47 26.54 11.42
C GLY A 190 -5.03 27.68 10.56
N ARG A 191 -6.27 28.14 10.82
CA ARG A 191 -6.94 29.23 10.10
C ARG A 191 -6.73 30.56 10.84
N GLY A 192 -6.59 31.67 10.10
CA GLY A 192 -6.64 33.01 10.70
C GLY A 192 -5.54 33.36 11.70
N GLY A 193 -4.39 32.67 11.65
CA GLY A 193 -3.31 32.84 12.62
C GLY A 193 -3.36 31.87 13.81
N ASN A 194 -4.40 31.02 13.90
CA ASN A 194 -4.44 29.93 14.85
C ASN A 194 -3.36 28.90 14.53
N SER A 195 -2.75 28.34 15.57
CA SER A 195 -1.80 27.24 15.39
C SER A 195 -2.55 25.98 14.96
N LEU A 196 -2.01 25.24 13.98
CA LEU A 196 -2.60 23.97 13.51
C LEU A 196 -2.73 22.96 14.66
N ASP A 197 -1.79 23.04 15.57
CA ASP A 197 -1.60 22.11 16.65
C ASP A 197 -2.71 22.29 17.72
N GLY A 198 -3.44 23.41 17.72
CA GLY A 198 -4.49 23.71 18.69
C GLY A 198 -3.93 24.32 19.98
N GLY A 199 -2.61 24.50 20.07
CA GLY A 199 -1.91 25.15 21.17
C GLY A 199 -1.74 26.66 20.96
N GLY A 200 -2.83 27.40 20.72
CA GLY A 200 -2.82 28.85 20.55
C GLY A 200 -3.60 29.59 21.64
N VAL A 201 -2.90 30.42 22.43
CA VAL A 201 -3.54 31.55 23.12
C VAL A 201 -3.82 32.60 22.05
N SER A 202 -5.09 32.98 21.87
CA SER A 202 -5.48 34.14 21.08
C SER A 202 -4.75 35.37 21.62
N SER A 203 -3.72 35.84 20.91
CA SER A 203 -2.87 36.95 21.38
C SER A 203 -3.46 38.34 21.11
N THR A 204 -4.70 38.44 20.63
CA THR A 204 -5.41 39.72 20.49
C THR A 204 -6.91 39.48 20.60
N VAL A 205 -7.55 40.10 21.59
CA VAL A 205 -9.00 40.09 21.87
C VAL A 205 -9.81 40.82 20.77
N GLU A 206 -9.17 41.22 19.68
CA GLU A 206 -9.76 41.96 18.57
C GLU A 206 -9.59 41.17 17.27
N SER A 207 -10.50 40.21 17.05
CA SER A 207 -10.91 39.62 15.76
C SER A 207 -11.07 38.09 15.82
N ASP A 208 -11.85 37.58 16.77
CA ASP A 208 -12.36 36.20 16.74
C ASP A 208 -13.54 36.08 15.74
N VAL A 209 -13.31 36.58 14.53
CA VAL A 209 -14.27 36.47 13.42
C VAL A 209 -13.74 35.37 12.52
N SER A 210 -14.13 34.12 12.80
CA SER A 210 -13.94 33.03 11.85
C SER A 210 -14.62 33.42 10.54
N LEU A 211 -13.80 33.71 9.53
CA LEU A 211 -14.31 33.96 8.18
C LEU A 211 -15.07 32.70 7.72
N PRO A 212 -16.19 32.87 7.00
CA PRO A 212 -16.94 31.73 6.49
C PRO A 212 -16.04 30.88 5.61
N LEU A 213 -16.27 29.56 5.64
CA LEU A 213 -15.56 28.60 4.80
C LEU A 213 -15.75 28.95 3.32
N GLY A 214 -14.68 28.82 2.55
CA GLY A 214 -14.74 28.93 1.10
C GLY A 214 -15.48 27.75 0.46
N PRO A 215 -15.83 27.86 -0.82
CA PRO A 215 -16.42 26.75 -1.56
C PRO A 215 -15.46 25.55 -1.60
N GLY A 216 -16.00 24.33 -1.49
CA GLY A 216 -15.20 23.11 -1.41
C GLY A 216 -14.57 22.82 -0.05
N GLU A 217 -14.48 23.77 0.88
CA GLU A 217 -13.82 23.55 2.17
C GLU A 217 -14.75 22.77 3.13
N TRP A 218 -14.31 21.59 3.58
CA TRP A 218 -15.03 20.75 4.56
C TRP A 218 -16.45 20.31 4.14
N GLU A 219 -16.72 20.20 2.84
CA GLU A 219 -18.01 19.74 2.31
C GLU A 219 -18.28 18.25 2.60
N GLU A 220 -17.24 17.42 2.61
CA GLU A 220 -17.32 15.95 2.77
C GLU A 220 -16.42 15.50 3.93
N ALA A 221 -16.56 16.16 5.08
CA ALA A 221 -15.77 15.85 6.27
C ALA A 221 -15.97 14.39 6.71
N LEU A 222 -14.87 13.66 6.95
CA LEU A 222 -14.92 12.23 7.26
C LEU A 222 -15.29 11.91 8.71
N GLY A 223 -15.12 12.86 9.64
CA GLY A 223 -15.23 12.62 11.08
C GLY A 223 -13.87 12.44 11.79
N LEU A 224 -12.82 12.17 11.03
CA LEU A 224 -11.43 12.12 11.48
C LEU A 224 -10.55 12.94 10.53
N PRO A 225 -9.45 13.56 11.02
CA PRO A 225 -8.52 14.27 10.16
C PRO A 225 -7.79 13.31 9.20
N LEU A 226 -7.50 13.80 8.00
CA LEU A 226 -6.88 13.05 6.92
C LEU A 226 -5.58 13.74 6.45
N CYS A 227 -4.55 12.93 6.20
CA CYS A 227 -3.30 13.33 5.57
C CYS A 227 -3.01 12.38 4.41
N VAL A 228 -2.70 12.92 3.24
CA VAL A 228 -2.25 12.15 2.09
C VAL A 228 -0.75 12.37 1.89
N VAL A 229 0.00 11.28 1.85
CA VAL A 229 1.45 11.27 1.67
C VAL A 229 1.76 10.62 0.32
N CYS A 230 2.23 11.40 -0.64
CA CYS A 230 2.72 10.87 -1.92
C CYS A 230 4.23 10.61 -1.80
N GLN A 231 4.59 9.34 -1.73
CA GLN A 231 5.96 8.85 -1.60
C GLN A 231 6.69 8.85 -2.95
N ASN A 232 8.01 8.72 -2.89
CA ASN A 232 8.91 8.60 -4.04
C ASN A 232 8.81 9.77 -5.04
N SER A 233 8.70 11.02 -4.57
CA SER A 233 8.59 12.17 -5.49
C SER A 233 9.84 12.44 -6.34
N ASP A 234 10.97 11.76 -6.07
CA ASP A 234 12.11 11.66 -6.99
C ASP A 234 11.75 10.99 -8.33
N ARG A 235 10.68 10.19 -8.37
CA ARG A 235 10.15 9.59 -9.60
C ARG A 235 9.54 10.60 -10.57
N ILE A 236 9.25 11.83 -10.15
CA ILE A 236 8.83 12.92 -11.04
C ILE A 236 9.88 13.13 -12.15
N GLU A 237 11.17 13.11 -11.80
CA GLU A 237 12.26 13.25 -12.78
C GLU A 237 12.30 12.08 -13.76
N VAL A 238 11.95 10.87 -13.30
CA VAL A 238 11.86 9.68 -14.14
C VAL A 238 10.69 9.80 -15.12
N LEU A 239 9.52 10.25 -14.66
CA LEU A 239 8.35 10.47 -15.51
C LEU A 239 8.61 11.54 -16.58
N GLU A 240 9.30 12.62 -16.24
CA GLU A 240 9.69 13.66 -17.20
C GLU A 240 10.62 13.11 -18.30
N LYS A 241 11.64 12.33 -17.92
CA LYS A 241 12.64 11.80 -18.85
C LYS A 241 12.15 10.64 -19.69
N GLU A 242 11.51 9.66 -19.06
CA GLU A 242 11.15 8.38 -19.71
C GLU A 242 9.78 8.45 -20.38
N ARG A 243 8.88 9.31 -19.88
CA ARG A 243 7.49 9.40 -20.37
C ARG A 243 7.14 10.75 -20.97
N SER A 244 8.12 11.64 -21.08
CA SER A 244 7.94 12.98 -21.67
C SER A 244 6.88 13.84 -20.98
N TRP A 245 6.53 13.54 -19.72
CA TRP A 245 5.65 14.38 -18.92
C TRP A 245 6.21 15.80 -18.84
N LYS A 246 5.33 16.78 -18.92
CA LYS A 246 5.64 18.20 -18.77
C LYS A 246 5.15 18.67 -17.40
N GLU A 247 5.48 19.92 -17.10
CA GLU A 247 5.02 20.58 -15.89
C GLU A 247 3.49 20.64 -15.81
N GLU A 248 2.81 20.66 -16.95
CA GLU A 248 1.34 20.70 -17.05
C GLU A 248 0.69 19.44 -16.45
N GLU A 249 1.24 18.25 -16.69
CA GLU A 249 0.75 17.01 -16.12
C GLU A 249 0.96 16.97 -14.59
N PHE A 250 2.12 17.42 -14.10
CA PHE A 250 2.41 17.47 -12.66
C PHE A 250 1.50 18.48 -11.93
N ASP A 251 1.29 19.66 -12.53
CA ASP A 251 0.38 20.68 -12.01
C ASP A 251 -1.07 20.17 -12.01
N THR A 252 -1.48 19.44 -13.06
CA THR A 252 -2.80 18.83 -13.15
C THR A 252 -3.00 17.82 -12.02
N VAL A 253 -2.04 16.91 -11.81
CA VAL A 253 -2.09 15.96 -10.68
C VAL A 253 -2.26 16.68 -9.35
N LEU A 254 -1.50 17.76 -9.13
CA LEU A 254 -1.57 18.55 -7.92
C LEU A 254 -2.91 19.28 -7.76
N GLN A 255 -3.48 19.85 -8.84
CA GLN A 255 -4.77 20.53 -8.81
C GLN A 255 -5.92 19.55 -8.49
N PHE A 256 -5.92 18.34 -9.07
CA PHE A 256 -6.91 17.30 -8.76
C PHE A 256 -6.84 16.90 -7.28
N LEU A 257 -5.65 16.54 -6.78
CA LEU A 257 -5.48 16.14 -5.38
C LEU A 257 -5.90 17.26 -4.43
N ARG A 258 -5.43 18.49 -4.65
CA ARG A 258 -5.79 19.64 -3.80
C ARG A 258 -7.30 19.91 -3.77
N THR A 259 -7.97 19.80 -4.92
CA THR A 259 -9.42 20.02 -5.01
C THR A 259 -10.21 18.97 -4.21
N ILE A 260 -9.82 17.70 -4.32
CA ILE A 260 -10.45 16.60 -3.61
C ILE A 260 -10.18 16.68 -2.11
N LEU A 261 -8.93 16.90 -1.72
CA LEU A 261 -8.52 16.95 -0.32
C LEU A 261 -9.09 18.15 0.42
N LEU A 262 -9.37 19.25 -0.28
CA LEU A 262 -10.06 20.41 0.28
C LEU A 262 -11.46 20.05 0.82
N LYS A 263 -12.19 19.16 0.14
CA LYS A 263 -13.52 18.67 0.58
C LYS A 263 -13.45 17.95 1.92
N HIS A 264 -12.35 17.27 2.18
CA HIS A 264 -12.12 16.51 3.41
C HIS A 264 -11.37 17.30 4.49
N GLY A 265 -10.97 18.55 4.21
CA GLY A 265 -10.11 19.34 5.11
C GLY A 265 -8.74 18.70 5.32
N ALA A 266 -8.28 17.89 4.36
CA ALA A 266 -7.10 17.07 4.49
C ALA A 266 -5.81 17.83 4.17
N SER A 267 -4.68 17.29 4.62
CA SER A 267 -3.35 17.73 4.20
C SER A 267 -2.77 16.89 3.08
N LEU A 268 -1.83 17.46 2.33
CA LEU A 268 -1.06 16.79 1.28
C LEU A 268 0.43 17.04 1.49
N ILE A 269 1.26 16.00 1.36
CA ILE A 269 2.72 16.14 1.40
C ILE A 269 3.38 15.17 0.43
N TYR A 270 4.42 15.64 -0.26
CA TYR A 270 5.30 14.79 -1.06
C TYR A 270 6.57 14.47 -0.29
N THR A 271 7.05 13.23 -0.43
CA THR A 271 8.23 12.75 0.28
C THR A 271 9.16 12.01 -0.66
N ILE A 272 10.46 12.17 -0.42
CA ILE A 272 11.52 11.46 -1.11
C ILE A 272 12.22 10.57 -0.06
N PRO A 273 12.48 9.29 -0.36
CA PRO A 273 13.18 8.40 0.55
C PRO A 273 14.49 9.02 1.05
N SER A 274 14.74 8.91 2.36
CA SER A 274 15.94 9.43 3.03
C SER A 274 16.18 10.95 2.97
N VAL A 275 15.29 11.74 2.36
CA VAL A 275 15.40 13.20 2.31
C VAL A 275 14.57 13.82 3.42
N PRO A 276 15.13 14.74 4.23
CA PRO A 276 14.36 15.45 5.26
C PRO A 276 13.16 16.19 4.66
N SER A 277 11.99 16.00 5.26
CA SER A 277 10.74 16.66 4.89
C SER A 277 10.02 17.13 6.16
N PRO A 278 9.05 18.06 6.06
CA PRO A 278 8.26 18.48 7.21
C PRO A 278 7.19 17.45 7.63
N LEU A 279 7.29 16.19 7.15
CA LEU A 279 6.33 15.11 7.45
C LEU A 279 6.09 14.95 8.94
N GLN A 280 7.17 14.83 9.72
CA GLN A 280 7.06 14.65 11.17
C GLN A 280 6.32 15.82 11.82
N SER A 281 6.72 17.06 11.51
CA SER A 281 6.07 18.25 12.05
C SER A 281 4.59 18.35 11.66
N LEU A 282 4.24 17.96 10.42
CA LEU A 282 2.86 17.94 9.92
C LEU A 282 2.00 16.93 10.68
N ILE A 283 2.49 15.70 10.84
CA ILE A 283 1.78 14.62 11.54
C ILE A 283 1.64 14.95 13.03
N HIS A 284 2.71 15.40 13.67
CA HIS A 284 2.70 15.76 15.10
C HIS A 284 1.72 16.91 15.37
N SER A 285 1.77 17.97 14.56
CA SER A 285 0.83 19.09 14.67
C SER A 285 -0.62 18.62 14.47
N SER A 286 -0.86 17.76 13.48
CA SER A 286 -2.20 17.20 13.20
C SER A 286 -2.73 16.37 14.38
N LEU A 287 -1.86 15.66 15.10
CA LEU A 287 -2.26 14.88 16.28
C LEU A 287 -2.37 15.72 17.57
N GLY A 288 -2.16 17.03 17.50
CA GLY A 288 -2.17 17.90 18.66
C GLY A 288 -0.96 17.65 19.59
N ILE A 289 0.18 17.25 19.03
CA ILE A 289 1.43 17.05 19.77
C ILE A 289 2.27 18.32 19.63
N HIS A 290 2.62 18.94 20.75
CA HIS A 290 3.31 20.23 20.78
C HIS A 290 4.65 20.09 21.46
N SER A 291 5.70 20.57 20.80
CA SER A 291 6.96 20.80 21.46
C SER A 291 6.80 21.95 22.45
N LEU A 292 7.30 21.77 23.68
CA LEU A 292 7.33 22.83 24.69
C LEU A 292 8.45 23.84 24.42
N LEU A 293 9.39 23.48 23.55
CA LEU A 293 10.62 24.22 23.29
C LEU A 293 10.64 24.89 21.91
N LYS A 294 9.98 24.31 20.91
CA LYS A 294 10.04 24.76 19.52
C LYS A 294 8.65 24.83 18.90
N ARG A 295 8.21 26.05 18.57
CA ARG A 295 7.00 26.29 17.77
C ARG A 295 7.38 26.85 16.43
N GLN A 296 7.58 25.98 15.44
CA GLN A 296 7.77 26.39 14.04
C GLN A 296 6.48 26.16 13.26
N PRO A 297 5.91 27.20 12.63
CA PRO A 297 4.75 27.01 11.77
C PRO A 297 5.13 26.18 10.54
N LEU A 298 4.21 25.35 10.06
CA LEU A 298 4.39 24.61 8.83
C LEU A 298 4.48 25.58 7.64
N LYS A 299 5.53 25.42 6.84
CA LYS A 299 5.68 26.16 5.60
C LYS A 299 5.02 25.39 4.46
N HIS A 300 4.01 25.99 3.85
CA HIS A 300 3.38 25.46 2.65
C HIS A 300 4.32 25.58 1.44
N ASN A 301 4.17 24.68 0.48
CA ASN A 301 4.86 24.72 -0.79
C ASN A 301 4.01 24.05 -1.86
N VAL A 302 3.74 24.76 -2.95
CA VAL A 302 3.07 24.22 -4.14
C VAL A 302 3.85 24.59 -5.42
N ILE A 303 5.08 25.08 -5.26
CA ILE A 303 5.92 25.61 -6.34
C ILE A 303 7.00 24.59 -6.68
N ASP A 304 7.71 24.07 -5.68
CA ASP A 304 8.68 22.99 -5.93
C ASP A 304 7.90 21.66 -6.05
N ARG A 305 7.75 21.18 -7.28
CA ARG A 305 6.91 20.02 -7.63
C ARG A 305 7.24 18.72 -6.89
N ASP A 306 8.48 18.54 -6.44
CA ASP A 306 8.93 17.36 -5.69
C ASP A 306 8.82 17.52 -4.16
N LYS A 307 8.54 18.72 -3.66
CA LYS A 307 8.49 19.07 -2.23
C LYS A 307 7.18 19.76 -1.85
N VAL A 308 6.08 19.30 -2.43
CA VAL A 308 4.74 19.84 -2.14
C VAL A 308 4.39 19.61 -0.67
N VAL A 309 3.85 20.66 -0.04
CA VAL A 309 3.31 20.65 1.32
C VAL A 309 2.08 21.55 1.34
N VAL A 310 0.92 20.95 1.58
CA VAL A 310 -0.36 21.64 1.75
C VAL A 310 -0.88 21.30 3.14
N PRO A 311 -0.67 22.18 4.14
CA PRO A 311 -1.23 21.99 5.47
C PRO A 311 -2.76 22.08 5.46
N PRO A 312 -3.45 21.50 6.47
CA PRO A 312 -4.89 21.67 6.62
C PRO A 312 -5.27 23.15 6.73
N ASN A 313 -6.44 23.52 6.20
CA ASN A 313 -6.98 24.90 6.21
C ASN A 313 -6.12 25.98 5.53
N TRP A 314 -5.06 25.62 4.79
CA TRP A 314 -4.28 26.60 4.00
C TRP A 314 -4.87 26.85 2.61
N ASP A 315 -5.38 25.80 1.96
CA ASP A 315 -5.75 25.86 0.54
C ASP A 315 -7.12 26.51 0.29
N SER A 316 -7.42 26.85 -0.96
CA SER A 316 -8.75 27.30 -1.40
C SER A 316 -8.89 27.21 -2.92
N TRP A 317 -10.12 27.21 -3.46
CA TRP A 317 -10.35 27.18 -4.91
C TRP A 317 -9.58 28.26 -5.68
N GLY A 318 -9.48 29.46 -5.11
CA GLY A 318 -8.71 30.56 -5.69
C GLY A 318 -7.22 30.21 -5.86
N LYS A 319 -6.61 29.56 -4.86
CA LYS A 319 -5.19 29.13 -4.92
C LYS A 319 -4.97 27.94 -5.85
N ILE A 320 -5.97 27.07 -5.99
CA ILE A 320 -5.88 25.89 -6.87
C ILE A 320 -5.96 26.34 -8.33
N ARG A 321 -6.93 27.21 -8.63
CA ARG A 321 -7.21 27.67 -9.99
C ARG A 321 -6.06 28.45 -10.63
N VAL A 322 -5.30 29.21 -9.84
CA VAL A 322 -4.18 30.02 -10.35
C VAL A 322 -2.90 29.22 -10.59
N LEU A 323 -2.85 27.93 -10.22
CA LEU A 323 -1.66 27.11 -10.49
C LEU A 323 -1.48 26.93 -12.01
N ARG A 324 -2.56 26.57 -12.70
CA ARG A 324 -2.65 26.48 -14.17
C ARG A 324 -4.04 26.84 -14.66
N ASP A 325 -4.08 27.56 -15.77
CA ASP A 325 -5.30 27.89 -16.49
C ASP A 325 -5.97 26.64 -17.08
N GLY A 326 -7.28 26.69 -17.26
CA GLY A 326 -8.06 25.61 -17.87
C GLY A 326 -8.52 24.51 -16.90
N PHE A 327 -8.14 24.58 -15.62
CA PHE A 327 -8.60 23.63 -14.61
C PHE A 327 -9.96 24.03 -14.01
N ASP A 328 -10.96 23.16 -14.20
CA ASP A 328 -12.30 23.33 -13.64
C ASP A 328 -12.43 22.70 -12.25
N VAL A 329 -12.08 23.49 -11.23
CA VAL A 329 -12.17 23.11 -9.81
C VAL A 329 -13.59 22.69 -9.42
N GLU A 330 -14.62 23.31 -10.00
CA GLU A 330 -16.02 23.04 -9.65
C GLU A 330 -16.48 21.69 -10.19
N ALA A 331 -16.10 21.37 -11.43
CA ALA A 331 -16.39 20.07 -12.03
C ALA A 331 -15.71 18.94 -11.26
N VAL A 332 -14.42 19.09 -10.92
CA VAL A 332 -13.68 18.08 -10.14
C VAL A 332 -14.28 17.91 -8.74
N ASN A 333 -14.63 19.01 -8.06
CA ASN A 333 -15.27 18.95 -6.75
C ASN A 333 -16.62 18.22 -6.78
N LYS A 334 -17.46 18.46 -7.79
CA LYS A 334 -18.75 17.78 -7.97
C LYS A 334 -18.59 16.32 -8.35
N GLY A 335 -17.69 16.04 -9.30
CA GLY A 335 -17.37 14.69 -9.74
C GLY A 335 -16.87 13.82 -8.60
N TRP A 336 -16.11 14.40 -7.66
CA TRP A 336 -15.66 13.67 -6.48
C TRP A 336 -16.80 13.24 -5.55
N SER A 337 -17.81 14.09 -5.34
CA SER A 337 -18.99 13.70 -4.56
C SER A 337 -19.71 12.51 -5.20
N LEU A 338 -19.81 12.47 -6.54
CA LEU A 338 -20.34 11.30 -7.26
C LEU A 338 -19.47 10.05 -7.05
N ASP A 339 -18.14 10.21 -7.08
CA ASP A 339 -17.23 9.09 -6.92
C ASP A 339 -17.26 8.47 -5.52
N ILE A 340 -17.55 9.21 -4.45
CA ILE A 340 -17.54 8.66 -3.09
C ILE A 340 -18.90 8.16 -2.61
N GLU A 341 -19.97 8.34 -3.39
CA GLU A 341 -21.28 7.75 -3.10
C GLU A 341 -21.29 6.22 -3.36
N GLU A 342 -21.72 5.44 -2.35
CA GLU A 342 -21.75 3.96 -2.38
C GLU A 342 -22.85 3.38 -3.31
N SER A 343 -23.83 4.20 -3.70
CA SER A 343 -25.05 3.79 -4.42
C SER A 343 -24.79 3.14 -5.79
N HIS A 344 -23.59 3.32 -6.36
CA HIS A 344 -23.21 2.79 -7.66
C HIS A 344 -22.69 1.34 -7.66
N ILE A 345 -22.55 0.70 -6.49
CA ILE A 345 -22.09 -0.71 -6.39
C ILE A 345 -23.27 -1.70 -6.36
N THR A 346 -24.48 -1.25 -6.02
CA THR A 346 -25.68 -2.10 -5.96
C THR A 346 -26.45 -2.10 -7.28
N SER A 347 -25.85 -2.66 -8.33
CA SER A 347 -26.64 -3.34 -9.36
C SER A 347 -26.23 -4.80 -9.31
N PRO A 348 -27.01 -5.69 -8.68
CA PRO A 348 -26.73 -7.12 -8.74
C PRO A 348 -26.98 -7.55 -10.19
N VAL A 349 -25.90 -7.71 -10.94
CA VAL A 349 -25.95 -8.55 -12.14
C VAL A 349 -26.22 -9.95 -11.62
N GLU A 350 -27.41 -10.48 -11.92
CA GLU A 350 -27.76 -11.87 -11.64
C GLU A 350 -26.70 -12.78 -12.28
N ALA A 351 -25.75 -13.24 -11.48
CA ALA A 351 -24.75 -14.20 -11.90
C ALA A 351 -25.40 -15.58 -12.00
N ALA A 352 -26.01 -15.88 -13.14
CA ALA A 352 -26.23 -17.25 -13.55
C ALA A 352 -24.86 -17.90 -13.82
N ASN A 353 -24.55 -18.96 -13.07
CA ASN A 353 -23.42 -19.89 -13.21
C ASN A 353 -22.06 -19.47 -12.59
N GLY A 354 -21.94 -19.67 -11.28
CA GLY A 354 -21.07 -20.72 -10.73
C GLY A 354 -19.56 -20.70 -10.98
N THR A 355 -18.95 -19.58 -11.37
CA THR A 355 -17.48 -19.47 -11.44
C THR A 355 -17.04 -18.17 -10.78
N SER A 356 -16.61 -18.24 -9.53
CA SER A 356 -16.04 -17.09 -8.79
C SER A 356 -14.60 -16.85 -9.25
N GLY A 357 -14.45 -16.24 -10.43
CA GLY A 357 -13.25 -15.51 -10.79
C GLY A 357 -13.49 -14.05 -10.40
N TYR A 358 -12.78 -13.54 -9.39
CA TYR A 358 -12.65 -12.10 -9.19
C TYR A 358 -11.80 -11.58 -10.35
N THR A 359 -12.42 -11.13 -11.43
CA THR A 359 -11.76 -10.20 -12.34
C THR A 359 -11.73 -8.85 -11.62
N GLU A 360 -10.54 -8.32 -11.33
CA GLU A 360 -10.31 -6.95 -10.83
C GLU A 360 -10.85 -5.87 -11.79
N ASP A 361 -11.31 -6.26 -12.98
CA ASP A 361 -11.80 -5.36 -13.99
C ASP A 361 -13.27 -4.95 -13.78
N ALA A 362 -13.42 -3.63 -13.65
CA ALA A 362 -14.60 -2.81 -13.86
C ALA A 362 -15.60 -2.69 -12.69
N ILE A 363 -15.19 -1.99 -11.63
CA ILE A 363 -16.12 -1.00 -11.03
C ILE A 363 -16.55 -0.08 -12.18
N PRO A 364 -17.86 0.08 -12.46
CA PRO A 364 -18.33 0.89 -13.58
C PRO A 364 -17.76 2.31 -13.47
N LYS A 365 -17.21 2.84 -14.57
CA LYS A 365 -16.85 4.25 -14.66
C LYS A 365 -18.08 5.08 -14.38
N ILE A 366 -17.99 6.00 -13.42
CA ILE A 366 -19.09 6.88 -13.06
C ILE A 366 -19.05 8.07 -14.03
N PRO A 367 -20.05 8.26 -14.90
CA PRO A 367 -20.04 9.35 -15.85
C PRO A 367 -20.00 10.70 -15.12
N GLY A 368 -19.03 11.55 -15.45
CA GLY A 368 -18.83 12.83 -14.77
C GLY A 368 -18.13 12.73 -13.41
N GLY A 369 -17.64 11.55 -13.02
CA GLY A 369 -16.77 11.37 -11.87
C GLY A 369 -15.40 12.04 -12.06
N ALA A 370 -14.82 12.51 -10.96
CA ALA A 370 -13.47 13.08 -10.95
C ALA A 370 -12.40 12.03 -11.24
N VAL A 371 -12.59 10.77 -10.82
CA VAL A 371 -11.68 9.65 -11.13
C VAL A 371 -11.59 9.42 -12.64
N ASP A 372 -12.74 9.38 -13.33
CA ASP A 372 -12.76 9.16 -14.79
C ASP A 372 -12.13 10.34 -15.54
N ALA A 373 -12.47 11.58 -15.16
CA ALA A 373 -11.86 12.79 -15.71
C ALA A 373 -10.34 12.85 -15.49
N TYR A 374 -9.86 12.36 -14.34
CA TYR A 374 -8.43 12.29 -14.04
C TYR A 374 -7.72 11.25 -14.87
N GLU A 375 -8.24 10.01 -14.94
CA GLU A 375 -7.64 8.93 -15.70
C GLU A 375 -7.66 9.17 -17.21
N GLU A 376 -8.58 10.02 -17.70
CA GLU A 376 -8.59 10.46 -19.10
C GLU A 376 -7.34 11.32 -19.44
N ILE A 377 -6.92 12.16 -18.49
CA ILE A 377 -5.79 13.09 -18.64
C ILE A 377 -4.47 12.41 -18.24
N ILE A 378 -4.46 11.75 -17.08
CA ILE A 378 -3.32 11.05 -16.49
C ILE A 378 -3.48 9.55 -16.75
N ARG A 379 -3.10 9.13 -17.96
CA ARG A 379 -3.30 7.75 -18.44
C ARG A 379 -2.25 6.78 -17.91
N ASP A 380 -2.65 5.52 -17.76
CA ASP A 380 -1.73 4.41 -17.51
C ASP A 380 -1.01 4.01 -18.81
N PRO A 381 0.34 4.10 -18.88
CA PRO A 381 1.07 3.72 -20.08
C PRO A 381 1.08 2.23 -20.37
N SER A 382 0.69 1.37 -19.41
CA SER A 382 0.50 -0.05 -19.70
C SER A 382 -0.63 -0.27 -20.71
N LEU A 383 -1.67 0.56 -20.67
CA LEU A 383 -2.81 0.51 -21.59
C LEU A 383 -2.39 0.97 -22.99
N ASP A 384 -1.57 2.01 -23.09
CA ASP A 384 -1.04 2.48 -24.38
C ASP A 384 -0.14 1.42 -25.03
N ALA A 385 0.70 0.74 -24.23
CA ALA A 385 1.55 -0.34 -24.71
C ALA A 385 0.73 -1.57 -25.17
N LEU A 386 -0.32 -1.93 -24.43
CA LEU A 386 -1.25 -3.00 -24.83
C LEU A 386 -2.04 -2.63 -26.09
N GLN A 387 -2.47 -1.38 -26.22
CA GLN A 387 -3.19 -0.91 -27.40
C GLN A 387 -2.27 -0.83 -28.63
N ALA A 388 -1.03 -0.35 -28.47
CA ALA A 388 -0.01 -0.37 -29.50
C ALA A 388 0.34 -1.81 -29.92
N ALA A 389 0.56 -2.71 -28.95
CA ALA A 389 0.78 -4.13 -29.23
C ALA A 389 -0.42 -4.78 -29.92
N SER A 390 -1.66 -4.42 -29.54
CA SER A 390 -2.87 -4.95 -30.17
C SER A 390 -3.02 -4.50 -31.63
N THR A 391 -2.65 -3.27 -31.94
CA THR A 391 -2.72 -2.68 -33.29
C THR A 391 -1.55 -3.13 -34.17
N GLU A 392 -0.37 -3.39 -33.60
CA GLU A 392 0.77 -4.00 -34.30
C GLU A 392 0.62 -5.53 -34.46
N SER A 393 -0.13 -6.20 -33.59
CA SER A 393 -0.46 -7.63 -33.67
C SER A 393 -1.55 -7.92 -34.71
N ASN A 394 -1.32 -7.53 -35.96
CA ASN A 394 -2.10 -7.98 -37.09
C ASN A 394 -1.80 -9.47 -37.41
N GLY A 395 -2.03 -10.37 -36.43
CA GLY A 395 -1.92 -11.82 -36.62
C GLY A 395 -1.50 -12.67 -35.41
N LEU A 396 -1.07 -12.10 -34.29
CA LEU A 396 -0.63 -12.89 -33.11
C LEU A 396 -1.40 -12.47 -31.85
N LYS A 397 -2.69 -12.78 -31.84
CA LYS A 397 -3.49 -12.78 -30.61
C LYS A 397 -2.95 -13.92 -29.72
N LEU A 398 -2.31 -13.59 -28.59
CA LEU A 398 -1.78 -14.58 -27.64
C LEU A 398 -2.89 -15.40 -26.96
N GLU A 399 -4.12 -14.88 -26.98
CA GLU A 399 -5.29 -15.56 -26.47
C GLU A 399 -5.89 -16.48 -27.54
N VAL A 400 -5.72 -17.80 -27.31
CA VAL A 400 -6.48 -18.82 -28.03
C VAL A 400 -7.88 -18.85 -27.44
N SER A 401 -8.89 -18.35 -28.16
CA SER A 401 -10.28 -18.53 -27.75
C SER A 401 -10.61 -20.03 -27.83
N SER A 402 -10.77 -20.68 -26.68
CA SER A 402 -11.24 -22.06 -26.63
C SER A 402 -12.60 -22.15 -27.31
N THR A 403 -12.82 -23.17 -28.14
CA THR A 403 -14.14 -23.43 -28.72
C THR A 403 -15.16 -23.62 -27.61
N ASP A 404 -16.36 -23.06 -27.79
CA ASP A 404 -17.46 -23.27 -26.86
C ASP A 404 -17.71 -24.78 -26.63
N THR A 405 -17.91 -25.15 -25.37
CA THR A 405 -18.01 -26.55 -24.94
C THR A 405 -19.15 -27.31 -25.62
N GLN A 406 -20.31 -26.66 -25.82
CA GLN A 406 -21.45 -27.29 -26.49
C GLN A 406 -21.16 -27.49 -27.98
N SER A 407 -20.48 -26.54 -28.59
CA SER A 407 -20.05 -26.62 -29.99
C SER A 407 -19.04 -27.75 -30.22
N PHE A 408 -18.08 -27.93 -29.31
CA PHE A 408 -17.12 -29.03 -29.36
C PHE A 408 -17.78 -30.40 -29.15
N LEU A 409 -18.66 -30.52 -28.15
CA LEU A 409 -19.37 -31.76 -27.87
C LEU A 409 -20.34 -32.14 -29.00
N GLY A 410 -21.02 -31.16 -29.60
CA GLY A 410 -21.87 -31.38 -30.77
C GLY A 410 -21.09 -31.90 -31.97
N ALA A 411 -19.88 -31.36 -32.22
CA ALA A 411 -19.00 -31.86 -33.27
C ALA A 411 -18.56 -33.32 -33.01
N GLN A 412 -18.25 -33.67 -31.75
CA GLN A 412 -17.86 -35.04 -31.40
C GLN A 412 -19.04 -36.03 -31.46
N LEU A 413 -20.26 -35.59 -31.13
CA LEU A 413 -21.47 -36.40 -31.28
C LEU A 413 -21.67 -36.80 -32.75
N ALA A 414 -21.47 -35.87 -33.68
CA ALA A 414 -21.60 -36.15 -35.11
C ALA A 414 -20.55 -37.17 -35.61
N VAL A 415 -19.32 -37.12 -35.07
CA VAL A 415 -18.28 -38.12 -35.36
C VAL A 415 -18.66 -39.49 -34.81
N LEU A 416 -19.19 -39.55 -33.58
CA LEU A 416 -19.68 -40.78 -32.96
C LEU A 416 -20.85 -41.39 -33.74
N ASP A 417 -21.80 -40.58 -34.19
CA ASP A 417 -22.93 -41.05 -34.99
C ASP A 417 -22.48 -41.57 -36.36
N LYS A 418 -21.47 -40.95 -36.97
CA LYS A 418 -20.88 -41.44 -38.22
C LYS A 418 -20.17 -42.79 -38.02
N ASN A 419 -19.46 -42.96 -36.92
CA ASN A 419 -18.82 -44.23 -36.57
C ASN A 419 -19.86 -45.32 -36.22
N ARG A 420 -20.98 -44.93 -35.61
CA ARG A 420 -22.11 -45.81 -35.32
C ARG A 420 -22.83 -46.27 -36.58
N GLN A 421 -23.00 -45.40 -37.58
CA GLN A 421 -23.62 -45.74 -38.87
C GLN A 421 -22.69 -46.51 -39.80
N GLY A 422 -21.37 -46.35 -39.66
CA GLY A 422 -20.38 -47.18 -40.36
C GLY A 422 -20.27 -48.61 -39.82
N ALA A 423 -20.85 -48.87 -38.64
CA ALA A 423 -20.92 -50.18 -38.02
C ALA A 423 -22.30 -50.81 -38.28
N GLU A 424 -22.55 -51.25 -39.52
CA GLU A 424 -23.65 -52.20 -39.77
C GLU A 424 -23.26 -53.60 -39.25
N PRO A 425 -24.21 -54.37 -38.68
CA PRO A 425 -23.92 -55.52 -37.85
C PRO A 425 -23.80 -56.79 -38.69
N SER A 426 -22.58 -57.28 -38.93
CA SER A 426 -22.39 -58.69 -39.28
C SER A 426 -22.17 -59.49 -38.00
N GLY A 427 -23.18 -60.30 -37.69
CA GLY A 427 -23.26 -61.05 -36.44
C GLY A 427 -22.12 -62.03 -36.26
N MET A 428 -21.54 -62.00 -35.06
CA MET A 428 -21.15 -63.24 -34.38
C MET A 428 -21.56 -63.16 -32.91
N ASP A 429 -22.07 -64.30 -32.46
CA ASP A 429 -22.88 -64.52 -31.28
C ASP A 429 -22.25 -64.13 -29.93
N SER A 430 -23.15 -63.76 -29.02
CA SER A 430 -22.93 -63.53 -27.59
C SER A 430 -22.31 -64.73 -26.89
N SER A 431 -21.09 -64.60 -26.38
CA SER A 431 -20.71 -65.33 -25.17
C SER A 431 -19.66 -64.58 -24.35
N ARG A 432 -20.03 -64.30 -23.09
CA ARG A 432 -19.15 -63.98 -21.94
C ARG A 432 -18.61 -62.55 -21.85
N LEU A 433 -19.50 -61.60 -21.57
CA LEU A 433 -19.14 -60.38 -20.84
C LEU A 433 -19.89 -60.32 -19.50
N VAL A 434 -19.46 -61.14 -18.55
CA VAL A 434 -19.67 -60.92 -17.11
C VAL A 434 -18.41 -61.35 -16.36
N ARG A 435 -17.84 -60.40 -15.58
CA ARG A 435 -16.72 -60.53 -14.62
C ARG A 435 -15.36 -60.89 -15.24
N GLY A 436 -14.28 -60.15 -15.03
CA GLY A 436 -13.96 -59.17 -14.00
C GLY A 436 -12.56 -59.50 -13.47
N ARG A 437 -11.72 -58.46 -13.32
CA ARG A 437 -10.46 -58.42 -12.53
C ARG A 437 -9.42 -59.53 -12.75
N GLY A 438 -8.21 -59.11 -13.11
CA GLY A 438 -7.00 -59.80 -12.68
C GLY A 438 -5.87 -59.76 -13.70
N ALA A 439 -4.86 -58.95 -13.40
CA ALA A 439 -3.57 -58.86 -14.05
C ALA A 439 -2.93 -60.21 -14.40
N THR A 440 -2.19 -60.28 -15.52
CA THR A 440 -0.71 -60.35 -15.51
C THR A 440 -0.12 -60.34 -16.94
N LEU A 441 0.88 -59.46 -17.12
CA LEU A 441 2.15 -59.58 -17.85
C LEU A 441 2.21 -59.77 -19.39
N GLU A 442 2.99 -58.84 -19.98
CA GLU A 442 3.78 -58.90 -21.23
C GLU A 442 2.99 -58.98 -22.56
N GLY A 443 3.10 -58.09 -23.56
CA GLY A 443 4.02 -57.00 -23.84
C GLY A 443 4.32 -57.02 -25.35
N GLU A 444 3.54 -56.31 -26.19
CA GLU A 444 3.89 -56.00 -27.58
C GLU A 444 3.10 -54.77 -28.06
N GLU A 445 3.80 -53.65 -28.24
CA GLU A 445 3.25 -52.35 -28.64
C GLU A 445 3.11 -52.24 -30.17
N SER A 446 1.92 -51.84 -30.63
CA SER A 446 1.66 -51.45 -32.02
C SER A 446 2.00 -49.97 -32.22
N ILE A 447 3.18 -49.74 -32.79
CA ILE A 447 3.72 -48.49 -33.32
C ILE A 447 2.76 -47.91 -34.38
N GLY A 448 2.15 -46.75 -34.13
CA GLY A 448 1.31 -46.11 -35.15
C GLY A 448 0.85 -44.68 -34.84
N ASP A 449 0.59 -44.33 -33.58
CA ASP A 449 -0.04 -43.04 -33.24
C ASP A 449 0.90 -41.96 -32.66
N GLU A 450 2.16 -42.28 -32.32
CA GLU A 450 3.10 -41.27 -31.79
C GLU A 450 3.69 -40.33 -32.86
N ALA A 451 3.64 -40.70 -34.15
CA ALA A 451 4.32 -39.95 -35.20
C ALA A 451 3.65 -38.61 -35.56
N ARG A 452 2.35 -38.43 -35.27
CA ARG A 452 1.61 -37.22 -35.66
C ARG A 452 1.69 -36.07 -34.67
N VAL A 453 2.08 -36.35 -33.42
CA VAL A 453 2.18 -35.35 -32.36
C VAL A 453 3.52 -34.59 -32.44
N ASN A 454 4.55 -35.21 -33.00
CA ASN A 454 5.89 -34.63 -33.17
C ASN A 454 5.99 -33.59 -34.30
N GLU A 455 5.05 -33.54 -35.25
CA GLU A 455 5.11 -32.59 -36.38
C GLU A 455 4.56 -31.20 -36.04
N HIS A 456 3.86 -31.03 -34.90
CA HIS A 456 3.21 -29.77 -34.52
C HIS A 456 3.89 -29.06 -33.32
N ILE A 457 4.93 -29.66 -32.75
CA ILE A 457 5.69 -29.09 -31.63
C ILE A 457 7.04 -28.62 -32.20
N GLY A 458 7.28 -27.31 -32.19
CA GLY A 458 8.58 -26.76 -32.56
C GLY A 458 9.69 -27.22 -31.59
N PRO A 459 10.97 -27.19 -32.00
CA PRO A 459 12.07 -27.71 -31.19
C PRO A 459 12.11 -27.04 -29.82
N VAL A 460 12.21 -27.84 -28.76
CA VAL A 460 12.22 -27.38 -27.37
C VAL A 460 13.60 -26.79 -27.07
N GLN A 461 13.68 -25.46 -26.99
CA GLN A 461 14.91 -24.73 -26.69
C GLN A 461 14.94 -24.25 -25.24
N PHE A 462 16.02 -24.58 -24.52
CA PHE A 462 16.25 -24.11 -23.16
C PHE A 462 17.31 -22.98 -23.16
N ASN A 463 17.06 -21.90 -22.42
CA ASN A 463 18.04 -20.84 -22.22
C ASN A 463 18.84 -21.10 -20.93
N MET A 464 20.10 -21.53 -21.08
CA MET A 464 21.04 -21.64 -19.96
C MET A 464 22.12 -20.57 -20.09
N GLY A 465 22.01 -19.51 -19.29
CA GLY A 465 23.05 -18.49 -19.19
C GLY A 465 23.23 -17.60 -20.43
N GLY A 466 22.17 -17.40 -21.23
CA GLY A 466 22.21 -16.55 -22.43
C GLY A 466 22.52 -17.30 -23.72
N ILE A 467 22.69 -18.63 -23.66
CA ILE A 467 22.90 -19.50 -24.81
C ILE A 467 21.64 -20.36 -24.99
N GLN A 468 21.06 -20.32 -26.19
CA GLN A 468 19.95 -21.20 -26.57
C GLN A 468 20.50 -22.59 -26.86
N VAL A 469 20.05 -23.58 -26.09
CA VAL A 469 20.47 -24.98 -26.22
C VAL A 469 19.28 -25.82 -26.64
N ASP A 470 19.46 -26.56 -27.75
CA ASP A 470 18.46 -27.50 -28.26
C ASP A 470 18.49 -28.79 -27.44
N ALA A 471 17.33 -29.19 -26.91
CA ALA A 471 17.18 -30.38 -26.08
C ALA A 471 17.53 -31.66 -26.85
N ASP A 472 17.20 -31.71 -28.14
CA ASP A 472 17.39 -32.90 -28.96
C ASP A 472 18.88 -33.15 -29.26
N ASP A 473 19.68 -32.09 -29.44
CA ASP A 473 21.14 -32.19 -29.61
C ASP A 473 21.82 -32.69 -28.31
N MET A 474 21.34 -32.28 -27.14
CA MET A 474 21.84 -32.81 -25.87
C MET A 474 21.50 -34.29 -25.66
N LEU A 475 20.27 -34.69 -25.98
CA LEU A 475 19.82 -36.08 -25.91
C LEU A 475 20.61 -36.98 -26.86
N GLN A 476 20.85 -36.52 -28.09
CA GLN A 476 21.68 -37.21 -29.08
C GLN A 476 23.11 -37.41 -28.53
N ARG A 477 23.73 -36.35 -27.99
CA ARG A 477 25.08 -36.42 -27.39
C ARG A 477 25.17 -37.31 -26.16
N LEU A 478 24.11 -37.39 -25.34
CA LEU A 478 24.05 -38.32 -24.21
C LEU A 478 23.96 -39.77 -24.68
N LYS A 479 23.18 -40.02 -25.74
CA LYS A 479 23.02 -41.34 -26.36
C LYS A 479 24.31 -41.81 -27.02
N ASP A 480 25.03 -40.91 -27.68
CA ASP A 480 26.36 -41.15 -28.26
C ASP A 480 27.44 -41.37 -27.18
N ARG A 481 27.25 -40.82 -25.98
CA ARG A 481 28.12 -41.11 -24.82
C ARG A 481 27.84 -42.46 -24.17
N GLN A 482 26.58 -42.90 -24.16
CA GLN A 482 26.20 -44.19 -23.57
C GLN A 482 26.49 -45.39 -24.49
N SER A 483 26.70 -45.18 -25.79
CA SER A 483 27.05 -46.24 -26.74
C SER A 483 28.52 -46.69 -26.67
N TYR A 484 29.37 -45.96 -25.93
CA TYR A 484 30.75 -46.36 -25.65
C TYR A 484 30.92 -46.80 -24.19
N GLN A 485 30.70 -48.09 -23.92
CA GLN A 485 31.28 -48.73 -22.73
C GLN A 485 32.78 -48.95 -22.95
N THR A 486 33.62 -48.37 -22.09
CA THR A 486 34.98 -48.86 -21.86
C THR A 486 35.21 -49.10 -20.36
N PRO A 487 35.98 -50.15 -20.01
CA PRO A 487 36.17 -50.62 -18.64
C PRO A 487 37.23 -49.81 -17.84
N GLU A 488 37.23 -50.04 -16.53
CA GLU A 488 38.01 -49.41 -15.44
C GLU A 488 39.57 -49.50 -15.53
N PRO A 489 40.32 -48.76 -14.68
CA PRO A 489 41.56 -48.08 -15.06
C PRO A 489 42.85 -48.82 -14.67
N THR A 490 43.93 -48.56 -15.42
CA THR A 490 45.30 -48.80 -14.95
C THR A 490 46.22 -47.60 -15.21
N THR A 491 47.04 -47.32 -14.20
CA THR A 491 47.96 -46.20 -14.03
C THR A 491 49.15 -46.25 -15.00
N PRO A 492 49.68 -45.10 -15.45
CA PRO A 492 51.12 -45.05 -15.73
C PRO A 492 51.82 -43.79 -15.21
N GLY A 493 52.95 -44.02 -14.52
CA GLY A 493 53.97 -43.02 -14.24
C GLY A 493 54.91 -42.79 -15.43
N THR A 494 55.21 -41.51 -15.64
CA THR A 494 56.46 -40.88 -16.12
C THR A 494 57.29 -41.54 -17.22
N ILE A 495 57.48 -40.82 -18.34
CA ILE A 495 58.76 -40.31 -18.88
C ILE A 495 58.47 -39.29 -20.01
N ALA A 496 59.20 -38.16 -20.00
CA ALA A 496 59.22 -37.09 -21.02
C ALA A 496 60.47 -37.24 -21.94
N PRO A 497 60.83 -36.32 -22.86
CA PRO A 497 60.10 -35.20 -23.50
C PRO A 497 60.21 -35.15 -25.05
N ASP A 498 59.28 -34.49 -25.76
CA ASP A 498 59.59 -33.43 -26.77
C ASP A 498 58.31 -32.73 -27.31
N GLY A 499 58.38 -31.41 -27.50
CA GLY A 499 57.64 -30.59 -28.49
C GLY A 499 56.11 -30.37 -28.41
N GLY A 500 55.66 -29.22 -27.88
CA GLY A 500 54.38 -28.57 -28.27
C GLY A 500 53.48 -28.07 -27.13
N LYS A 501 53.22 -26.74 -27.08
CA LYS A 501 52.61 -25.98 -25.96
C LYS A 501 51.08 -26.15 -25.81
N PRO A 502 50.54 -26.28 -24.57
CA PRO A 502 49.12 -26.01 -24.27
C PRO A 502 48.92 -24.57 -23.77
N GLN A 503 48.22 -23.74 -24.55
CA GLN A 503 47.72 -22.42 -24.14
C GLN A 503 46.28 -22.58 -23.61
N ASN A 504 46.01 -22.13 -22.37
CA ASN A 504 44.76 -21.45 -21.94
C ASN A 504 44.46 -21.46 -20.42
N ASN A 505 45.28 -22.06 -19.55
CA ASN A 505 44.99 -22.05 -18.11
C ASN A 505 45.59 -20.86 -17.31
N GLU A 506 46.47 -20.08 -17.93
CA GLU A 506 47.17 -18.97 -17.25
C GLU A 506 46.37 -17.66 -17.24
N ALA A 507 45.52 -17.44 -18.24
CA ALA A 507 44.68 -16.24 -18.35
C ALA A 507 43.57 -16.20 -17.28
N LEU A 508 43.01 -17.37 -16.94
CA LEU A 508 41.98 -17.49 -15.90
C LEU A 508 42.56 -17.27 -14.50
N ALA A 509 43.76 -17.79 -14.22
CA ALA A 509 44.44 -17.60 -12.94
C ALA A 509 44.77 -16.12 -12.67
N ASN A 510 45.18 -15.37 -13.70
CA ASN A 510 45.46 -13.93 -13.58
C ASN A 510 44.19 -13.08 -13.45
N PHE A 511 43.06 -13.52 -14.03
CA PHE A 511 41.77 -12.85 -13.89
C PHE A 511 41.21 -12.92 -12.46
N PHE A 512 41.25 -14.10 -11.83
CA PHE A 512 40.79 -14.25 -10.44
C PHE A 512 41.75 -13.61 -9.42
N ALA A 513 43.07 -13.58 -9.71
CA ALA A 513 44.04 -12.86 -8.88
C ALA A 513 43.84 -11.33 -8.91
N GLY A 514 43.37 -10.77 -10.03
CA GLY A 514 43.05 -9.34 -10.17
C GLY A 514 41.80 -8.90 -9.41
N LEU A 515 40.84 -9.81 -9.20
CA LEU A 515 39.57 -9.51 -8.51
C LEU A 515 39.73 -9.40 -6.99
N VAL A 516 40.71 -10.12 -6.41
CA VAL A 516 40.96 -10.17 -4.95
C VAL A 516 41.79 -8.98 -4.45
N ASN A 517 42.57 -8.34 -5.31
CA ASN A 517 43.47 -7.24 -4.92
C ASN A 517 42.87 -5.82 -5.06
N ARG A 518 41.58 -5.67 -5.38
CA ARG A 518 40.91 -4.36 -5.56
C ARG A 518 39.86 -4.07 -4.49
N GLY A 519 40.18 -4.39 -3.23
CA GLY A 519 39.38 -4.03 -2.07
C GLY A 519 40.25 -3.55 -0.90
N GLY A 520 40.61 -2.26 -0.88
CA GLY A 520 41.22 -1.64 0.31
C GLY A 520 42.08 -0.39 0.06
N GLY A 521 41.51 0.81 0.32
CA GLY A 521 42.22 1.88 1.04
C GLY A 521 43.00 2.98 0.30
N SER A 522 42.36 4.17 0.24
CA SER A 522 42.88 5.52 0.61
C SER A 522 43.86 6.34 -0.26
N ALA A 523 43.29 7.44 -0.80
CA ALA A 523 43.70 8.85 -0.77
C ALA A 523 45.05 9.37 -1.37
N THR A 524 44.91 10.58 -1.95
CA THR A 524 45.92 11.65 -2.23
C THR A 524 46.63 11.65 -3.59
N ASN A 525 46.18 12.52 -4.51
CA ASN A 525 46.96 13.65 -5.07
C ASN A 525 46.32 14.25 -6.33
N SER A 526 45.92 15.52 -6.25
CA SER A 526 45.78 16.43 -7.42
C SER A 526 47.14 17.06 -7.76
N PRO A 527 47.40 17.49 -9.01
CA PRO A 527 47.34 18.95 -9.26
C PRO A 527 46.93 19.41 -10.68
N LYS A 528 46.19 20.54 -10.68
CA LYS A 528 46.03 21.70 -11.60
C LYS A 528 46.28 21.62 -13.14
N PRO A 529 45.44 22.30 -13.95
CA PRO A 529 45.68 22.51 -15.39
C PRO A 529 46.48 23.80 -15.68
N ALA A 530 47.37 23.72 -16.68
CA ALA A 530 48.03 24.86 -17.30
C ALA A 530 47.44 25.12 -18.70
N ARG A 531 47.43 26.40 -19.07
CA ARG A 531 46.93 27.00 -20.31
C ARG A 531 47.55 26.43 -21.59
N SER A 532 46.73 26.34 -22.63
CA SER A 532 46.99 26.90 -23.97
C SER A 532 45.65 27.22 -24.63
#